data_AF-A0A3M1W955-F1
#
_entry.id   AF-A0A3M1W955-F1
#
_cell.length_a   1.000
_cell.length_b   1.000
_cell.length_c   1.000
_cell.angle_alpha   90.00
_cell.angle_beta   90.00
_cell.angle_gamma   90.00
#
_symmetry.space_group_name_H-M   'P 1'
#
loop_
_entity.id
_entity.type
_entity.pdbx_description
1 polymer ?
#
loop_
_entity_poly.entity_id
_entity_poly.type
_entity_poly.pdbx_seq_one_letter_code
_entity_poly.pdbx_strand_id
1 'polypeptide(L)'
;MELIRIRGARTHNLKDIDLDLPRDRLIVITGLSGSGKSSLAFDTLFAEGQRRYVESLSAYARQFLSMMEKPDVDLIEGLSPAISIEQKTTSHNPRSTVGTITEIYDYLRLLFARAGVPHCPDHDLPLEAQTVSQMVDQVLALPEGSRQMLLAPVVQNRKGEYQQLFEELRAQGFLRARVDGEIHELESPPKLDLRRKHSIEVVVDRFKVRPDLQQRLAESFETALRLTDGIARVAPMDGEGEELTFSSRFACPVCGYSLSELEPRLFSFNNPVGACPTCDGLGVQQFFDPERVVAHPELSLAGGAVRGWDRRNAYYFQMISSLAAHYGFDVETPWEELPERIRQIILYGSGDEPIEFTYLGNRGQVLRKTHPFEGIIPNMERRYRETESGAVREELSRYLSAQPCPDCHGTRLNRAARHVFIADYSLPQITAMPIGECHHFFSELKLPGKRGAIAEKILREIVLRLRFLVDVGLDYLMLNRSAETLSGGEAQRIRLASQIGAGLVGVMYILDEPSIGLHQRDNERLLNTLTHLRDLGNT
;
A
#
# COMPACT_ATOMS: atom_id res chain seq x y z
N MET A 1 -23.70 37.70 -14.68
CA MET A 1 -23.17 38.90 -13.99
C MET A 1 -21.66 38.87 -14.16
N GLU A 2 -21.06 39.96 -14.64
CA GLU A 2 -19.62 40.06 -14.93
C GLU A 2 -18.77 40.47 -13.72
N LEU A 3 -19.41 40.83 -12.60
CA LEU A 3 -18.77 41.33 -11.38
C LEU A 3 -19.26 40.55 -10.16
N ILE A 4 -18.37 40.34 -9.19
CA ILE A 4 -18.68 39.95 -7.81
C ILE A 4 -18.79 41.26 -7.02
N ARG A 5 -19.99 41.54 -6.51
CA ARG A 5 -20.26 42.78 -5.76
C ARG A 5 -20.38 42.47 -4.28
N ILE A 6 -19.60 43.17 -3.46
CA ILE A 6 -19.55 43.04 -2.02
C ILE A 6 -19.98 44.39 -1.44
N ARG A 7 -20.97 44.39 -0.55
CA ARG A 7 -21.46 45.59 0.13
C ARG A 7 -21.46 45.42 1.63
N GLY A 8 -20.92 46.42 2.32
CA GLY A 8 -20.87 46.49 3.78
C GLY A 8 -20.15 45.33 4.45
N ALA A 9 -18.96 44.94 3.96
CA ALA A 9 -18.19 43.87 4.60
C ALA A 9 -17.51 44.37 5.89
N ARG A 10 -17.82 43.72 7.02
CA ARG A 10 -17.40 44.11 8.39
C ARG A 10 -16.78 42.96 9.19
N THR A 11 -16.51 41.83 8.53
CA THR A 11 -15.91 40.66 9.18
C THR A 11 -14.55 41.01 9.81
N HIS A 12 -14.37 40.68 11.09
CA HIS A 12 -13.20 41.03 11.91
C HIS A 12 -12.86 42.53 11.95
N ASN A 13 -11.81 42.96 11.25
CA ASN A 13 -11.30 44.33 11.28
C ASN A 13 -11.70 45.15 10.05
N LEU A 14 -12.49 44.58 9.13
CA LEU A 14 -13.01 45.27 7.96
C LEU A 14 -13.94 46.43 8.39
N LYS A 15 -13.84 47.56 7.70
CA LYS A 15 -14.49 48.83 8.06
C LYS A 15 -15.62 49.16 7.11
N ASP A 16 -16.62 48.28 7.04
CA ASP A 16 -17.84 48.46 6.24
C ASP A 16 -17.52 48.75 4.76
N ILE A 17 -16.72 47.87 4.16
CA ILE A 17 -16.14 48.10 2.85
C ILE A 17 -17.04 47.62 1.72
N ASP A 18 -17.09 48.41 0.64
CA ASP A 18 -17.76 48.08 -0.62
C ASP A 18 -16.72 47.80 -1.71
N LEU A 19 -16.87 46.68 -2.42
CA LEU A 19 -15.93 46.24 -3.45
C LEU A 19 -16.65 45.64 -4.65
N ASP A 20 -16.16 45.94 -5.85
CA ASP A 20 -16.57 45.29 -7.09
C ASP A 20 -15.36 44.59 -7.72
N LEU A 21 -15.42 43.26 -7.79
CA LEU A 21 -14.34 42.44 -8.32
C LEU A 21 -14.71 41.86 -9.69
N PRO A 22 -13.81 41.88 -10.69
CA PRO A 22 -14.08 41.30 -12.00
C PRO A 22 -14.12 39.79 -11.95
N ARG A 23 -15.19 39.18 -12.47
CA ARG A 23 -15.29 37.72 -12.60
C ARG A 23 -14.38 37.23 -13.73
N ASP A 24 -13.95 35.97 -13.65
CA ASP A 24 -13.13 35.28 -14.67
C ASP A 24 -11.77 36.00 -14.91
N ARG A 25 -11.23 36.55 -13.81
CA ARG A 25 -9.95 37.25 -13.77
C ARG A 25 -9.12 36.77 -12.59
N LEU A 26 -7.81 36.75 -12.77
CA LEU A 26 -6.87 36.52 -11.68
C LEU A 26 -6.81 37.78 -10.81
N ILE A 27 -7.44 37.74 -9.65
CA ILE A 27 -7.48 38.86 -8.69
C ILE A 27 -6.40 38.65 -7.62
N VAL A 28 -5.58 39.67 -7.38
CA VAL A 28 -4.54 39.64 -6.33
C VAL A 28 -4.90 40.64 -5.23
N ILE A 29 -5.13 40.15 -4.02
CA ILE A 29 -5.33 40.98 -2.83
C ILE A 29 -3.98 41.23 -2.17
N THR A 30 -3.61 42.50 -2.01
CA THR A 30 -2.32 42.91 -1.44
C THR A 30 -2.50 43.91 -0.30
N GLY A 31 -1.50 44.03 0.58
CA GLY A 31 -1.54 44.92 1.75
C GLY A 31 -0.66 44.43 2.89
N LEU A 32 -0.44 45.29 3.89
CA LEU A 32 0.36 44.99 5.08
C LEU A 32 -0.17 43.80 5.87
N SER A 33 0.69 43.13 6.65
CA SER A 33 0.22 42.08 7.57
C SER A 33 -0.82 42.64 8.54
N GLY A 34 -1.92 41.91 8.76
CA GLY A 34 -3.05 42.38 9.57
C GLY A 34 -3.99 43.39 8.90
N SER A 35 -3.80 43.76 7.63
CA SER A 35 -4.68 44.72 6.94
C SER A 35 -6.09 44.22 6.61
N GLY A 36 -6.45 43.00 7.01
CA GLY A 36 -7.77 42.39 6.72
C GLY A 36 -7.85 41.58 5.42
N LYS A 37 -6.72 41.25 4.78
CA LYS A 37 -6.69 40.43 3.54
C LYS A 37 -7.38 39.08 3.71
N SER A 38 -6.97 38.33 4.73
CA SER A 38 -7.54 37.02 5.04
C SER A 38 -8.99 37.11 5.48
N SER A 39 -9.35 38.18 6.21
CA SER A 39 -10.73 38.44 6.60
C SER A 39 -11.64 38.65 5.40
N LEU A 40 -11.20 39.39 4.39
CA LEU A 40 -11.95 39.56 3.14
C LEU A 40 -11.98 38.27 2.29
N ALA A 41 -10.83 37.64 2.09
CA ALA A 41 -10.69 36.50 1.19
C ALA A 41 -11.32 35.23 1.77
N PHE A 42 -10.89 34.80 2.96
CA PHE A 42 -11.30 33.53 3.55
C PHE A 42 -12.54 33.67 4.42
N ASP A 43 -12.52 34.62 5.36
CA ASP A 43 -13.59 34.72 6.36
C ASP A 43 -14.87 35.35 5.80
N THR A 44 -14.80 36.08 4.68
CA THR A 44 -15.97 36.63 3.97
C THR A 44 -16.27 35.89 2.66
N LEU A 45 -15.40 35.99 1.64
CA LEU A 45 -15.71 35.49 0.29
C LEU A 45 -15.77 33.97 0.20
N PHE A 46 -14.75 33.27 0.71
CA PHE A 46 -14.74 31.80 0.73
C PHE A 46 -15.88 31.27 1.60
N ALA A 47 -16.03 31.79 2.82
CA ALA A 47 -17.07 31.37 3.75
C ALA A 47 -18.49 31.51 3.16
N GLU A 48 -18.81 32.66 2.54
CA GLU A 48 -20.10 32.85 1.87
C GLU A 48 -20.26 31.95 0.64
N GLY A 49 -19.21 31.80 -0.18
CA GLY A 49 -19.26 30.99 -1.40
C GLY A 49 -19.47 29.50 -1.10
N GLN A 50 -18.78 28.99 -0.08
CA GLN A 50 -18.95 27.63 0.40
C GLN A 50 -20.34 27.44 1.05
N ARG A 51 -20.75 28.35 1.94
CA ARG A 51 -22.05 28.26 2.65
C ARG A 51 -23.21 28.18 1.66
N ARG A 52 -23.28 29.11 0.69
CA ARG A 52 -24.36 29.15 -0.32
C ARG A 52 -24.42 27.88 -1.16
N TYR A 53 -23.26 27.31 -1.51
CA TYR A 53 -23.20 26.05 -2.25
C TYR A 53 -23.69 24.88 -1.40
N VAL A 54 -23.20 24.72 -0.17
CA VAL A 54 -23.57 23.57 0.69
C VAL A 54 -25.04 23.67 1.15
N GLU A 55 -25.59 24.87 1.34
CA GLU A 55 -27.03 25.10 1.60
C GLU A 55 -27.94 24.62 0.45
N SER A 56 -27.40 24.47 -0.76
CA SER A 56 -28.12 23.94 -1.92
C SER A 56 -28.11 22.41 -2.03
N LEU A 57 -27.17 21.73 -1.34
CA LEU A 57 -26.97 20.28 -1.49
C LEU A 57 -28.10 19.45 -0.87
N SER A 58 -28.59 19.83 0.33
CA SER A 58 -29.72 19.13 0.96
C SER A 58 -30.41 19.98 2.02
N ALA A 59 -31.69 19.67 2.29
CA ALA A 59 -32.46 20.30 3.36
C ALA A 59 -31.84 20.03 4.75
N TYR A 60 -31.22 18.87 4.94
CA TYR A 60 -30.51 18.50 6.17
C TYR A 60 -29.22 19.33 6.35
N ALA A 61 -28.39 19.46 5.31
CA ALA A 61 -27.18 20.28 5.35
C ALA A 61 -27.49 21.74 5.72
N ARG A 62 -28.62 22.27 5.23
CA ARG A 62 -29.09 23.62 5.57
C ARG A 62 -29.35 23.79 7.07
N GLN A 63 -29.87 22.78 7.77
CA GLN A 63 -30.07 22.83 9.21
C GLN A 63 -28.72 22.89 9.96
N PHE A 64 -27.74 22.10 9.54
CA PHE A 64 -26.40 22.12 10.16
C PHE A 64 -25.65 23.44 9.92
N LEU A 65 -25.72 23.99 8.70
CA LEU A 65 -25.06 25.24 8.36
C LEU A 65 -25.69 26.46 9.03
N SER A 66 -26.98 26.40 9.38
CA SER A 66 -27.63 27.48 10.12
C SER A 66 -27.06 27.70 11.53
N MET A 67 -26.28 26.73 12.05
CA MET A 67 -25.54 26.86 13.31
C MET A 67 -24.14 27.45 13.15
N MET A 68 -23.64 27.63 11.91
CA MET A 68 -22.35 28.28 11.66
C MET A 68 -22.50 29.80 11.70
N GLU A 69 -21.48 30.49 12.23
CA GLU A 69 -21.43 31.95 12.19
C GLU A 69 -21.40 32.43 10.73
N LYS A 70 -22.35 33.30 10.38
CA LYS A 70 -22.38 33.94 9.07
C LYS A 70 -21.37 35.09 9.05
N PRO A 71 -20.62 35.27 7.95
CA PRO A 71 -19.79 36.44 7.76
C PRO A 71 -20.61 37.73 7.88
N ASP A 72 -20.06 38.74 8.56
CA ASP A 72 -20.71 40.04 8.70
C ASP A 72 -20.53 40.83 7.40
N VAL A 73 -21.56 40.80 6.56
CA VAL A 73 -21.67 41.47 5.27
C VAL A 73 -23.14 41.75 4.95
N ASP A 74 -23.44 42.91 4.35
CA ASP A 74 -24.83 43.26 4.00
C ASP A 74 -25.32 42.51 2.76
N LEU A 75 -24.52 42.53 1.69
CA LEU A 75 -24.88 41.88 0.44
C LEU A 75 -23.64 41.41 -0.32
N ILE A 76 -23.70 40.18 -0.82
CA ILE A 76 -22.77 39.69 -1.85
C ILE A 76 -23.56 39.15 -3.04
N GLU A 77 -23.32 39.69 -4.23
CA GLU A 77 -23.91 39.26 -5.49
C GLU A 77 -22.84 38.71 -6.45
N GLY A 78 -23.24 37.81 -7.35
CA GLY A 78 -22.35 37.26 -8.37
C GLY A 78 -21.33 36.23 -7.88
N LEU A 79 -21.45 35.77 -6.63
CA LEU A 79 -20.52 34.82 -6.01
C LEU A 79 -20.66 33.41 -6.58
N SER A 80 -19.54 32.80 -6.94
CA SER A 80 -19.46 31.41 -7.39
C SER A 80 -19.22 30.46 -6.20
N PRO A 81 -19.46 29.14 -6.35
CA PRO A 81 -18.98 28.15 -5.39
C PRO A 81 -17.47 28.35 -5.17
N ALA A 82 -17.07 28.39 -3.90
CA ALA A 82 -15.70 28.74 -3.54
C ALA A 82 -14.90 27.53 -3.06
N ILE A 83 -13.63 27.46 -3.45
CA ILE A 83 -12.67 26.46 -2.98
C ILE A 83 -11.44 27.18 -2.43
N SER A 84 -11.10 26.93 -1.16
CA SER A 84 -9.87 27.45 -0.55
C SER A 84 -8.68 26.51 -0.75
N ILE A 85 -7.51 27.10 -1.01
CA ILE A 85 -6.22 26.41 -1.10
C ILE A 85 -5.26 27.09 -0.10
N GLU A 86 -5.42 26.75 1.17
CA GLU A 86 -4.66 27.27 2.31
C GLU A 86 -3.49 26.34 2.71
N GLN A 87 -2.54 26.89 3.47
CA GLN A 87 -1.46 26.14 4.13
C GLN A 87 -1.91 25.45 5.43
N LYS A 88 -3.16 24.97 5.51
CA LYS A 88 -3.58 24.16 6.66
C LYS A 88 -2.89 22.80 6.58
N THR A 89 -2.36 22.35 7.72
CA THR A 89 -1.71 21.05 7.86
C THR A 89 -2.60 19.96 7.28
N THR A 90 -2.07 19.23 6.29
CA THR A 90 -2.70 18.01 5.78
C THR A 90 -2.96 17.07 6.94
N SER A 91 -4.12 16.42 6.93
CA SER A 91 -4.51 15.42 7.94
C SER A 91 -3.35 14.48 8.27
N HIS A 92 -3.03 14.32 9.55
CA HIS A 92 -2.02 13.41 10.08
C HIS A 92 -2.50 11.96 9.96
N ASN A 93 -2.51 11.45 8.74
CA ASN A 93 -2.80 10.06 8.45
C ASN A 93 -1.53 9.38 7.93
N PRO A 94 -0.93 8.44 8.67
CA PRO A 94 0.31 7.77 8.27
C PRO A 94 0.14 6.93 6.99
N ARG A 95 -1.10 6.59 6.62
CA ARG A 95 -1.42 5.87 5.39
C ARG A 95 -1.50 6.79 4.16
N SER A 96 -1.61 8.10 4.33
CA SER A 96 -1.67 9.03 3.21
C SER A 96 -0.30 9.26 2.58
N THR A 97 -0.23 9.14 1.26
CA THR A 97 0.94 9.47 0.43
C THR A 97 0.59 10.52 -0.61
N VAL A 98 1.61 11.10 -1.26
CA VAL A 98 1.42 12.00 -2.42
C VAL A 98 0.51 11.35 -3.46
N GLY A 99 0.75 10.10 -3.84
CA GLY A 99 -0.05 9.38 -4.83
C GLY A 99 -1.51 9.16 -4.43
N THR A 100 -1.81 9.01 -3.13
CA THR A 100 -3.21 8.90 -2.67
C THR A 100 -3.93 10.25 -2.66
N ILE A 101 -3.23 11.34 -2.31
CA ILE A 101 -3.83 12.69 -2.27
C ILE A 101 -4.12 13.21 -3.68
N THR A 102 -3.29 12.83 -4.65
CA THR A 102 -3.45 13.21 -6.05
C THR A 102 -4.34 12.26 -6.85
N GLU A 103 -4.85 11.19 -6.21
CA GLU A 103 -5.60 10.09 -6.83
C GLU A 103 -4.83 9.33 -7.93
N ILE A 104 -3.57 9.69 -8.23
CA ILE A 104 -2.73 9.01 -9.22
C ILE A 104 -2.57 7.54 -8.84
N TYR A 105 -2.43 7.25 -7.54
CA TYR A 105 -2.31 5.88 -7.05
C TYR A 105 -3.57 5.05 -7.38
N ASP A 106 -4.76 5.65 -7.40
CA ASP A 106 -5.99 4.93 -7.74
C ASP A 106 -6.08 4.59 -9.23
N TYR A 107 -5.62 5.49 -10.10
CA TYR A 107 -5.47 5.19 -11.52
C TYR A 107 -4.38 4.13 -11.76
N LEU A 108 -3.27 4.17 -11.01
CA LEU A 108 -2.24 3.13 -11.07
C LEU A 108 -2.82 1.77 -10.66
N ARG A 109 -3.58 1.69 -9.58
CA ARG A 109 -4.27 0.46 -9.16
C ARG A 109 -5.17 -0.09 -10.27
N LEU A 110 -5.92 0.79 -10.94
CA LEU A 110 -6.78 0.40 -12.06
C LEU A 110 -5.95 -0.08 -13.27
N LEU A 111 -4.85 0.60 -13.58
CA LEU A 111 -3.94 0.24 -14.65
C LEU A 111 -3.33 -1.15 -14.42
N PHE A 112 -2.77 -1.40 -13.24
CA PHE A 112 -2.17 -2.70 -12.88
C PHE A 112 -3.19 -3.83 -12.85
N ALA A 113 -4.43 -3.56 -12.42
CA ALA A 113 -5.49 -4.56 -12.47
C ALA A 113 -5.91 -4.94 -13.91
N ARG A 114 -5.91 -3.98 -14.84
CA ARG A 114 -6.41 -4.21 -16.21
C ARG A 114 -5.35 -4.60 -17.22
N ALA A 115 -4.12 -4.13 -17.04
CA ALA A 115 -3.02 -4.31 -18.01
C ALA A 115 -1.77 -4.94 -17.41
N GLY A 116 -1.71 -5.15 -16.08
CA GLY A 116 -0.58 -5.77 -15.42
C GLY A 116 -0.44 -7.26 -15.75
N VAL A 117 0.80 -7.72 -15.79
CA VAL A 117 1.17 -9.13 -15.93
C VAL A 117 1.62 -9.64 -14.58
N PRO A 118 0.87 -10.56 -13.94
CA PRO A 118 1.29 -11.15 -12.68
C PRO A 118 2.41 -12.15 -12.93
N HIS A 119 3.41 -12.18 -12.05
CA HIS A 119 4.55 -13.09 -12.11
C HIS A 119 4.60 -13.96 -10.85
N CYS A 120 5.18 -15.15 -10.97
CA CYS A 120 5.44 -16.00 -9.82
C CYS A 120 6.51 -15.37 -8.92
N PRO A 121 6.25 -15.13 -7.61
CA PRO A 121 7.23 -14.54 -6.70
C PRO A 121 8.50 -15.36 -6.42
N ASP A 122 8.53 -16.63 -6.83
CA ASP A 122 9.66 -17.54 -6.62
C ASP A 122 10.42 -17.86 -7.92
N HIS A 123 9.73 -17.86 -9.07
CA HIS A 123 10.29 -18.29 -10.37
C HIS A 123 10.35 -17.17 -11.40
N ASP A 124 9.74 -16.02 -11.11
CA ASP A 124 9.62 -14.86 -12.00
C ASP A 124 9.05 -15.17 -13.40
N LEU A 125 8.23 -16.21 -13.47
CA LEU A 125 7.52 -16.60 -14.69
C LEU A 125 6.19 -15.85 -14.78
N PRO A 126 5.80 -15.36 -15.98
CA PRO A 126 4.51 -14.74 -16.17
C PRO A 126 3.40 -15.77 -15.91
N LEU A 127 2.42 -15.35 -15.12
CA LEU A 127 1.21 -16.09 -14.85
C LEU A 127 0.19 -15.66 -15.88
N GLU A 128 -0.27 -16.59 -16.71
CA GLU A 128 -1.32 -16.35 -17.68
C GLU A 128 -2.56 -17.14 -17.31
N ALA A 129 -3.69 -16.43 -17.20
CA ALA A 129 -5.00 -17.05 -17.14
C ALA A 129 -5.61 -17.03 -18.55
N GLN A 130 -6.06 -18.20 -19.00
CA GLN A 130 -6.69 -18.36 -20.31
C GLN A 130 -8.13 -18.86 -20.12
N THR A 131 -9.04 -18.47 -21.02
CA THR A 131 -10.37 -19.07 -21.08
C THR A 131 -10.32 -20.41 -21.78
N VAL A 132 -11.28 -21.29 -21.51
CA VAL A 132 -11.38 -22.59 -22.20
C VAL A 132 -11.36 -22.41 -23.72
N SER A 133 -12.07 -21.40 -24.25
CA SER A 133 -12.05 -21.10 -25.69
C SER A 133 -10.64 -20.78 -26.20
N GLN A 134 -9.86 -19.97 -25.48
CA GLN A 134 -8.48 -19.66 -25.86
C GLN A 134 -7.57 -20.89 -25.81
N MET A 135 -7.74 -21.75 -24.79
CA MET A 135 -7.00 -23.00 -24.69
C MET A 135 -7.30 -23.92 -25.88
N VAL A 136 -8.57 -24.04 -26.25
CA VAL A 136 -9.03 -24.83 -27.40
C VAL A 136 -8.46 -24.26 -28.70
N ASP A 137 -8.55 -22.94 -28.90
CA ASP A 137 -8.01 -22.27 -30.10
C ASP A 137 -6.49 -22.51 -30.25
N GLN A 138 -5.75 -22.48 -29.14
CA GLN A 138 -4.30 -22.74 -29.13
C GLN A 138 -3.97 -24.20 -29.47
N VAL A 139 -4.78 -25.16 -28.98
CA VAL A 139 -4.63 -26.58 -29.33
C VAL A 139 -4.99 -26.84 -30.79
N LEU A 140 -6.02 -26.18 -31.33
CA LEU A 140 -6.40 -26.29 -32.74
C LEU A 140 -5.38 -25.66 -33.69
N ALA A 141 -4.53 -24.75 -33.21
CA ALA A 141 -3.43 -24.17 -33.97
C ALA A 141 -2.20 -25.11 -34.12
N LEU A 142 -2.17 -26.24 -33.43
CA LEU A 142 -1.12 -27.26 -33.57
C LEU A 142 -1.20 -27.96 -34.95
N PRO A 143 -0.11 -28.59 -35.43
CA PRO A 143 -0.09 -29.27 -36.72
C PRO A 143 -1.24 -30.29 -36.87
N GLU A 144 -1.98 -30.18 -37.97
CA GLU A 144 -3.11 -31.06 -38.26
C GLU A 144 -2.63 -32.51 -38.28
N GLY A 145 -3.35 -33.37 -37.57
CA GLY A 145 -3.02 -34.77 -37.45
C GLY A 145 -1.99 -35.14 -36.39
N SER A 146 -1.45 -34.19 -35.63
CA SER A 146 -0.64 -34.48 -34.44
C SER A 146 -1.49 -35.20 -33.36
N ARG A 147 -0.90 -36.20 -32.69
CA ARG A 147 -1.56 -36.98 -31.64
C ARG A 147 -1.23 -36.39 -30.28
N GLN A 148 -2.25 -35.87 -29.60
CA GLN A 148 -2.11 -35.18 -28.33
C GLN A 148 -2.94 -35.87 -27.25
N MET A 149 -2.55 -35.69 -25.99
CA MET A 149 -3.36 -36.06 -24.84
C MET A 149 -3.53 -34.87 -23.91
N LEU A 150 -4.76 -34.72 -23.39
CA LEU A 150 -5.08 -33.75 -22.36
C LEU A 150 -4.91 -34.40 -20.98
N LEU A 151 -4.12 -33.75 -20.16
CA LEU A 151 -3.71 -34.20 -18.84
C LEU A 151 -4.21 -33.23 -17.77
N ALA A 152 -4.70 -33.81 -16.68
CA ALA A 152 -5.10 -33.12 -15.47
C ALA A 152 -4.05 -33.43 -14.38
N PRO A 153 -3.09 -32.51 -14.11
CA PRO A 153 -2.07 -32.71 -13.08
C PRO A 153 -2.64 -32.57 -11.67
N VAL A 154 -3.10 -33.68 -11.10
CA VAL A 154 -3.71 -33.75 -9.75
C VAL A 154 -2.67 -33.69 -8.63
N VAL A 155 -1.46 -34.20 -8.86
CA VAL A 155 -0.35 -34.14 -7.90
C VAL A 155 0.90 -33.68 -8.64
N GLN A 156 1.60 -32.68 -8.09
CA GLN A 156 2.84 -32.15 -8.68
C GLN A 156 3.94 -32.12 -7.62
N ASN A 157 4.98 -32.95 -7.80
CA ASN A 157 6.19 -32.97 -6.96
C ASN A 157 5.93 -33.05 -5.45
N ARG A 158 4.91 -33.81 -5.01
CA ARG A 158 4.57 -34.01 -3.59
C ARG A 158 4.88 -35.44 -3.15
N LYS A 159 5.20 -35.61 -1.85
CA LYS A 159 5.51 -36.91 -1.27
C LYS A 159 4.22 -37.62 -0.83
N GLY A 160 4.12 -38.91 -1.10
CA GLY A 160 2.99 -39.74 -0.66
C GLY A 160 2.79 -40.99 -1.51
N GLU A 161 2.01 -41.94 -1.00
CA GLU A 161 1.71 -43.21 -1.69
C GLU A 161 0.47 -43.11 -2.61
N TYR A 162 -0.39 -42.12 -2.41
CA TYR A 162 -1.55 -41.78 -3.26
C TYR A 162 -2.50 -42.93 -3.66
N GLN A 163 -2.54 -44.06 -2.92
CA GLN A 163 -3.42 -45.19 -3.22
C GLN A 163 -4.91 -44.81 -3.22
N GLN A 164 -5.35 -44.06 -2.20
CA GLN A 164 -6.73 -43.55 -2.13
C GLN A 164 -7.09 -42.66 -3.32
N LEU A 165 -6.15 -41.82 -3.77
CA LEU A 165 -6.36 -40.96 -4.94
C LEU A 165 -6.59 -41.79 -6.21
N PHE A 166 -5.85 -42.88 -6.41
CA PHE A 166 -6.07 -43.77 -7.55
C PHE A 166 -7.44 -44.46 -7.51
N GLU A 167 -7.91 -44.87 -6.33
CA GLU A 167 -9.25 -45.44 -6.15
C GLU A 167 -10.36 -44.41 -6.44
N GLU A 168 -10.21 -43.17 -5.96
CA GLU A 168 -11.15 -42.07 -6.21
C GLU A 168 -11.24 -41.74 -7.70
N LEU A 169 -10.09 -41.63 -8.39
CA LEU A 169 -10.04 -41.37 -9.83
C LEU A 169 -10.68 -42.49 -10.64
N ARG A 170 -10.46 -43.75 -10.24
CA ARG A 170 -11.11 -44.91 -10.85
C ARG A 170 -12.62 -44.89 -10.62
N ALA A 171 -13.08 -44.53 -9.41
CA ALA A 171 -14.50 -44.40 -9.10
C ALA A 171 -15.19 -43.29 -9.92
N GLN A 172 -14.45 -42.24 -10.28
CA GLN A 172 -14.90 -41.17 -11.19
C GLN A 172 -14.89 -41.57 -12.68
N GLY A 173 -14.40 -42.77 -13.01
CA GLY A 173 -14.43 -43.33 -14.36
C GLY A 173 -13.18 -43.09 -15.20
N PHE A 174 -12.09 -42.57 -14.61
CA PHE A 174 -10.82 -42.45 -15.32
C PHE A 174 -10.14 -43.80 -15.48
N LEU A 175 -9.51 -44.03 -16.63
CA LEU A 175 -8.85 -45.31 -16.96
C LEU A 175 -7.33 -45.25 -16.84
N ARG A 176 -6.72 -44.08 -17.05
CA ARG A 176 -5.26 -43.93 -17.19
C ARG A 176 -4.75 -42.70 -16.47
N ALA A 177 -3.55 -42.81 -15.92
CA ALA A 177 -2.80 -41.70 -15.35
C ALA A 177 -1.34 -41.80 -15.74
N ARG A 178 -0.72 -40.65 -16.02
CA ARG A 178 0.73 -40.51 -16.17
C ARG A 178 1.33 -40.27 -14.79
N VAL A 179 2.17 -41.19 -14.34
CA VAL A 179 2.83 -41.17 -13.02
C VAL A 179 4.33 -41.10 -13.26
N ASP A 180 4.97 -40.04 -12.77
CA ASP A 180 6.42 -39.80 -12.94
C ASP A 180 6.90 -39.90 -14.41
N GLY A 181 6.04 -39.54 -15.36
CA GLY A 181 6.32 -39.54 -16.80
C GLY A 181 5.86 -40.79 -17.55
N GLU A 182 5.53 -41.89 -16.84
CA GLU A 182 5.07 -43.15 -17.45
C GLU A 182 3.54 -43.29 -17.37
N ILE A 183 2.91 -43.80 -18.43
CA ILE A 183 1.46 -43.98 -18.47
C ILE A 183 1.10 -45.36 -17.88
N HIS A 184 0.27 -45.34 -16.83
CA HIS A 184 -0.26 -46.53 -16.18
C HIS A 184 -1.78 -46.60 -16.30
N GLU A 185 -2.31 -47.83 -16.32
CA GLU A 185 -3.75 -48.07 -16.21
C GLU A 185 -4.16 -48.06 -14.73
N LEU A 186 -5.24 -47.36 -14.40
CA LEU A 186 -5.70 -47.17 -13.01
C LEU A 186 -6.25 -48.46 -12.37
N GLU A 187 -6.45 -49.53 -13.15
CA GLU A 187 -6.72 -50.87 -12.61
C GLU A 187 -5.47 -51.52 -11.98
N SER A 188 -4.27 -51.10 -12.43
CA SER A 188 -2.98 -51.59 -11.97
C SER A 188 -2.03 -50.40 -11.72
N PRO A 189 -2.33 -49.53 -10.73
CA PRO A 189 -1.48 -48.38 -10.44
C PRO A 189 -0.12 -48.82 -9.89
N PRO A 190 0.97 -48.08 -10.18
CA PRO A 190 2.28 -48.37 -9.62
C PRO A 190 2.28 -48.14 -8.10
N LYS A 191 3.07 -48.94 -7.37
CA LYS A 191 3.30 -48.69 -5.94
C LYS A 191 4.30 -47.56 -5.77
N LEU A 192 3.83 -46.43 -5.23
CA LEU A 192 4.64 -45.24 -4.96
C LEU A 192 5.30 -45.29 -3.57
N ASP A 193 6.41 -44.57 -3.39
CA ASP A 193 7.19 -44.53 -2.15
C ASP A 193 6.81 -43.29 -1.35
N LEU A 194 6.37 -43.48 -0.10
CA LEU A 194 5.97 -42.40 0.81
C LEU A 194 7.04 -41.31 1.00
N ARG A 195 8.33 -41.63 0.82
CA ARG A 195 9.46 -40.71 1.04
C ARG A 195 9.91 -39.97 -0.22
N ARG A 196 9.48 -40.41 -1.41
CA ARG A 196 9.83 -39.81 -2.70
C ARG A 196 8.76 -38.84 -3.15
N LYS A 197 9.16 -37.83 -3.92
CA LYS A 197 8.24 -36.88 -4.55
C LYS A 197 7.73 -37.52 -5.84
N HIS A 198 6.43 -37.47 -6.05
CA HIS A 198 5.75 -38.03 -7.21
C HIS A 198 4.94 -36.95 -7.92
N SER A 199 4.76 -37.12 -9.22
CA SER A 199 3.83 -36.33 -10.05
C SER A 199 2.83 -37.25 -10.72
N ILE A 200 1.54 -36.94 -10.53
CA ILE A 200 0.42 -37.75 -11.02
C ILE A 200 -0.48 -36.86 -11.87
N GLU A 201 -0.70 -37.26 -13.12
CA GLU A 201 -1.50 -36.52 -14.08
C GLU A 201 -2.52 -37.46 -14.73
N VAL A 202 -3.81 -37.16 -14.58
CA VAL A 202 -4.89 -38.00 -15.11
C VAL A 202 -5.03 -37.74 -16.60
N VAL A 203 -5.14 -38.80 -17.41
CA VAL A 203 -5.41 -38.67 -18.84
C VAL A 203 -6.92 -38.44 -19.03
N VAL A 204 -7.29 -37.20 -19.35
CA VAL A 204 -8.70 -36.79 -19.50
C VAL A 204 -9.20 -37.08 -20.90
N ASP A 205 -8.42 -36.74 -21.93
CA ASP A 205 -8.77 -37.04 -23.31
C ASP A 205 -7.53 -37.37 -24.16
N ARG A 206 -7.74 -38.10 -25.25
CA ARG A 206 -6.74 -38.44 -26.27
C ARG A 206 -7.34 -38.15 -27.63
N PHE A 207 -6.67 -37.31 -28.41
CA PHE A 207 -7.21 -36.83 -29.67
C PHE A 207 -6.13 -36.63 -30.73
N LYS A 208 -6.58 -36.51 -31.97
CA LYS A 208 -5.75 -36.17 -33.13
C LYS A 208 -6.25 -34.83 -33.66
N VAL A 209 -5.40 -33.81 -33.67
CA VAL A 209 -5.78 -32.42 -33.97
C VAL A 209 -6.49 -32.34 -35.33
N ARG A 210 -7.73 -31.84 -35.31
CA ARG A 210 -8.65 -31.68 -36.44
C ARG A 210 -9.58 -30.49 -36.16
N PRO A 211 -10.04 -29.78 -37.21
CA PRO A 211 -10.85 -28.57 -37.05
C PRO A 211 -12.24 -28.78 -36.43
N ASP A 212 -12.79 -30.00 -36.47
CA ASP A 212 -14.12 -30.35 -35.93
C ASP A 212 -14.13 -30.69 -34.43
N LEU A 213 -12.97 -30.69 -33.76
CA LEU A 213 -12.84 -31.12 -32.36
C LEU A 213 -13.16 -30.04 -31.31
N GLN A 214 -13.56 -28.84 -31.73
CA GLN A 214 -13.69 -27.67 -30.84
C GLN A 214 -14.58 -27.94 -29.61
N GLN A 215 -15.79 -28.48 -29.82
CA GLN A 215 -16.75 -28.74 -28.74
C GLN A 215 -16.24 -29.81 -27.77
N ARG A 216 -15.70 -30.91 -28.30
CA ARG A 216 -15.15 -32.02 -27.48
C ARG A 216 -13.95 -31.56 -26.65
N LEU A 217 -13.07 -30.75 -27.23
CA LEU A 217 -11.92 -30.19 -26.52
C LEU A 217 -12.38 -29.25 -25.40
N ALA A 218 -13.40 -28.42 -25.62
CA ALA A 218 -13.94 -27.55 -24.58
C ALA A 218 -14.45 -28.35 -23.37
N GLU A 219 -15.26 -29.39 -23.60
CA GLU A 219 -15.75 -30.28 -22.54
C GLU A 219 -14.61 -31.01 -21.80
N SER A 220 -13.58 -31.41 -22.53
CA SER A 220 -12.39 -32.07 -21.96
C SER A 220 -11.58 -31.11 -21.10
N PHE A 221 -11.37 -29.87 -21.56
CA PHE A 221 -10.72 -28.82 -20.77
C PHE A 221 -11.51 -28.48 -19.51
N GLU A 222 -12.84 -28.34 -19.60
CA GLU A 222 -13.68 -28.11 -18.41
C GLU A 222 -13.55 -29.25 -17.39
N THR A 223 -13.51 -30.49 -17.87
CA THR A 223 -13.31 -31.67 -17.01
C THR A 223 -11.93 -31.65 -16.36
N ALA A 224 -10.88 -31.39 -17.15
CA ALA A 224 -9.52 -31.31 -16.64
C ALA A 224 -9.38 -30.22 -15.58
N LEU A 225 -9.79 -28.98 -15.89
CA LEU A 225 -9.69 -27.84 -14.99
C LEU A 225 -10.50 -28.04 -13.70
N ARG A 226 -11.65 -28.72 -13.76
CA ARG A 226 -12.46 -29.05 -12.57
C ARG A 226 -11.78 -30.06 -11.66
N LEU A 227 -11.05 -31.03 -12.23
CA LEU A 227 -10.26 -31.98 -11.46
C LEU A 227 -9.06 -31.33 -10.75
N THR A 228 -8.50 -30.28 -11.32
CA THR A 228 -7.17 -29.77 -10.98
C THR A 228 -7.17 -28.28 -10.66
N ASP A 229 -8.14 -27.81 -9.88
CA ASP A 229 -8.27 -26.42 -9.42
C ASP A 229 -7.85 -25.33 -10.44
N GLY A 230 -8.11 -25.59 -11.74
CA GLY A 230 -7.78 -24.71 -12.85
C GLY A 230 -6.45 -24.92 -13.60
N ILE A 231 -5.83 -26.11 -13.62
CA ILE A 231 -4.61 -26.39 -14.44
C ILE A 231 -4.82 -27.56 -15.40
N ALA A 232 -4.51 -27.40 -16.68
CA ALA A 232 -4.51 -28.50 -17.65
C ALA A 232 -3.18 -28.54 -18.41
N ARG A 233 -2.77 -29.72 -18.89
CA ARG A 233 -1.56 -29.90 -19.71
C ARG A 233 -1.91 -30.63 -20.98
N VAL A 234 -1.32 -30.24 -22.10
CA VAL A 234 -1.41 -30.98 -23.37
C VAL A 234 -0.01 -31.47 -23.72
N ALA A 235 0.11 -32.78 -23.88
CA ALA A 235 1.37 -33.43 -24.20
C ALA A 235 1.23 -34.32 -25.45
N PRO A 236 2.27 -34.41 -26.29
CA PRO A 236 2.28 -35.31 -27.43
C PRO A 236 2.25 -36.78 -26.98
N MET A 237 1.50 -37.60 -27.69
CA MET A 237 1.42 -39.04 -27.39
C MET A 237 2.69 -39.81 -27.70
N ASP A 238 3.44 -39.32 -28.68
CA ASP A 238 4.59 -40.01 -29.27
C ASP A 238 5.92 -39.57 -28.61
N GLY A 239 5.87 -38.79 -27.51
CA GLY A 239 7.02 -38.40 -26.69
C GLY A 239 7.95 -37.33 -27.29
N GLU A 240 7.81 -37.02 -28.58
CA GLU A 240 8.55 -35.96 -29.28
C GLU A 240 7.70 -34.69 -29.39
N GLY A 241 8.02 -33.66 -28.61
CA GLY A 241 7.40 -32.33 -28.70
C GLY A 241 7.36 -31.58 -27.37
N GLU A 242 7.02 -30.30 -27.45
CA GLU A 242 6.91 -29.41 -26.28
C GLU A 242 5.54 -29.59 -25.59
N GLU A 243 5.53 -29.66 -24.26
CA GLU A 243 4.29 -29.76 -23.48
C GLU A 243 3.69 -28.36 -23.26
N LEU A 244 2.40 -28.20 -23.54
CA LEU A 244 1.68 -26.95 -23.31
C LEU A 244 0.96 -27.03 -21.97
N THR A 245 1.28 -26.11 -21.05
CA THR A 245 0.54 -25.96 -19.78
C THR A 245 -0.46 -24.81 -19.90
N PHE A 246 -1.71 -25.08 -19.55
CA PHE A 246 -2.81 -24.13 -19.54
C PHE A 246 -3.30 -23.93 -18.11
N SER A 247 -3.70 -22.70 -17.77
CA SER A 247 -4.39 -22.44 -16.51
C SER A 247 -5.58 -21.52 -16.71
N SER A 248 -6.69 -21.85 -16.06
CA SER A 248 -7.87 -20.98 -15.97
C SER A 248 -7.75 -19.93 -14.87
N ARG A 249 -6.69 -20.01 -14.06
CA ARG A 249 -6.30 -19.06 -13.03
C ARG A 249 -4.89 -18.55 -13.32
N PHE A 250 -4.44 -17.52 -12.62
CA PHE A 250 -3.05 -17.09 -12.72
C PHE A 250 -2.16 -18.04 -11.91
N ALA A 251 -1.83 -19.22 -12.45
CA ALA A 251 -1.09 -20.25 -11.73
C ALA A 251 0.32 -20.50 -12.31
N CYS A 252 1.29 -20.70 -11.42
CA CYS A 252 2.67 -21.00 -11.77
C CYS A 252 2.81 -22.49 -12.13
N PRO A 253 3.39 -22.84 -13.28
CA PRO A 253 3.53 -24.22 -13.72
C PRO A 253 4.56 -25.04 -12.91
N VAL A 254 5.41 -24.38 -12.11
CA VAL A 254 6.51 -25.03 -11.37
C VAL A 254 6.16 -25.30 -9.91
N CYS A 255 5.63 -24.31 -9.18
CA CYS A 255 5.34 -24.43 -7.75
C CYS A 255 3.85 -24.47 -7.39
N GLY A 256 2.96 -24.30 -8.37
CA GLY A 256 1.51 -24.25 -8.12
C GLY A 256 1.03 -22.99 -7.40
N TYR A 257 1.89 -21.96 -7.26
CA TYR A 257 1.46 -20.65 -6.76
C TYR A 257 0.37 -20.10 -7.67
N SER A 258 -0.80 -19.79 -7.13
CA SER A 258 -1.92 -19.28 -7.89
C SER A 258 -2.42 -17.94 -7.35
N LEU A 259 -2.89 -17.11 -8.27
CA LEU A 259 -3.51 -15.83 -8.03
C LEU A 259 -4.95 -15.85 -8.54
N SER A 260 -5.84 -15.26 -7.74
CA SER A 260 -7.19 -14.92 -8.17
C SER A 260 -7.15 -13.78 -9.20
N GLU A 261 -8.32 -13.34 -9.66
CA GLU A 261 -8.43 -12.21 -10.59
C GLU A 261 -7.70 -10.95 -10.06
N LEU A 262 -7.06 -10.22 -10.98
CA LEU A 262 -6.40 -8.97 -10.69
C LEU A 262 -7.44 -7.86 -10.55
N GLU A 263 -7.81 -7.57 -9.30
CA GLU A 263 -8.72 -6.48 -8.99
C GLU A 263 -7.98 -5.23 -8.45
N PRO A 264 -8.49 -4.01 -8.68
CA PRO A 264 -7.86 -2.79 -8.17
C PRO A 264 -7.67 -2.74 -6.64
N ARG A 265 -8.44 -3.52 -5.87
CA ARG A 265 -8.29 -3.62 -4.40
C ARG A 265 -7.03 -4.38 -3.98
N LEU A 266 -6.51 -5.28 -4.82
CA LEU A 266 -5.26 -6.01 -4.57
C LEU A 266 -4.06 -5.05 -4.49
N PHE A 267 -4.13 -3.93 -5.20
CA PHE A 267 -3.07 -2.92 -5.25
C PHE A 267 -3.26 -1.80 -4.21
N SER A 268 -4.25 -1.92 -3.32
CA SER A 268 -4.49 -0.94 -2.26
C SER A 268 -3.89 -1.41 -0.94
N PHE A 269 -2.93 -0.66 -0.41
CA PHE A 269 -2.41 -0.87 0.95
C PHE A 269 -3.40 -0.42 2.05
N ASN A 270 -4.49 0.26 1.69
CA ASN A 270 -5.58 0.58 2.62
C ASN A 270 -6.63 -0.53 2.70
N ASN A 271 -6.54 -1.55 1.85
CA ASN A 271 -7.44 -2.70 1.85
C ASN A 271 -6.70 -3.94 2.37
N PRO A 272 -7.24 -4.70 3.33
CA PRO A 272 -6.61 -5.92 3.85
C PRO A 272 -6.22 -6.95 2.77
N VAL A 273 -6.94 -6.98 1.64
CA VAL A 273 -6.63 -7.88 0.52
C VAL A 273 -5.27 -7.55 -0.11
N GLY A 274 -4.94 -6.26 -0.23
CA GLY A 274 -3.72 -5.78 -0.87
C GLY A 274 -2.60 -5.38 0.09
N ALA A 275 -2.95 -5.10 1.35
CA ALA A 275 -2.02 -4.67 2.37
C ALA A 275 -1.00 -5.76 2.76
N CYS A 276 0.21 -5.35 3.09
CA CYS A 276 1.17 -6.24 3.72
C CYS A 276 0.61 -6.72 5.07
N PRO A 277 0.52 -8.05 5.30
CA PRO A 277 -0.09 -8.59 6.52
C PRO A 277 0.68 -8.25 7.79
N THR A 278 1.99 -8.00 7.68
CA THR A 278 2.90 -7.79 8.83
C THR A 278 2.82 -6.37 9.38
N CYS A 279 2.64 -5.37 8.51
CA CYS A 279 2.51 -3.97 8.91
C CYS A 279 1.11 -3.39 8.66
N ASP A 280 0.13 -4.22 8.28
CA ASP A 280 -1.22 -3.81 7.90
C ASP A 280 -1.25 -2.61 6.93
N GLY A 281 -0.36 -2.63 5.94
CA GLY A 281 -0.27 -1.56 4.93
C GLY A 281 0.34 -0.23 5.38
N LEU A 282 0.91 -0.14 6.59
CA LEU A 282 1.66 1.04 7.04
C LEU A 282 3.01 1.19 6.34
N GLY A 283 3.65 0.08 6.00
CA GLY A 283 5.00 0.01 5.40
C GLY A 283 6.13 0.19 6.39
N VAL A 284 5.82 0.66 7.60
CA VAL A 284 6.78 0.81 8.70
C VAL A 284 6.40 -0.12 9.83
N GLN A 285 7.42 -0.58 10.56
CA GLN A 285 7.26 -1.25 11.83
C GLN A 285 7.87 -0.38 12.91
N GLN A 286 7.09 -0.09 13.95
CA GLN A 286 7.60 0.54 15.15
C GLN A 286 8.28 -0.52 16.01
N PHE A 287 9.47 -0.22 16.50
CA PHE A 287 10.21 -1.07 17.43
C PHE A 287 10.88 -0.20 18.47
N PHE A 288 11.17 -0.78 19.63
CA PHE A 288 11.96 -0.09 20.65
C PHE A 288 13.43 -0.10 20.25
N ASP A 289 13.98 1.09 20.06
CA ASP A 289 15.34 1.28 19.61
C ASP A 289 16.31 1.12 20.79
N PRO A 290 17.21 0.12 20.78
CA PRO A 290 18.16 -0.09 21.86
C PRO A 290 18.98 1.16 22.18
N GLU A 291 19.35 1.95 21.17
CA GLU A 291 20.16 3.16 21.34
C GLU A 291 19.35 4.28 22.02
N ARG A 292 18.03 4.33 21.81
CA ARG A 292 17.15 5.28 22.52
C ARG A 292 16.81 4.81 23.93
N VAL A 293 16.66 3.51 24.13
CA VAL A 293 16.37 2.92 25.45
C VAL A 293 17.56 3.10 26.39
N VAL A 294 18.78 2.91 25.87
CA VAL A 294 20.04 3.17 26.59
C VAL A 294 20.51 4.60 26.30
N ALA A 295 19.86 5.58 26.92
CA ALA A 295 20.11 7.00 26.64
C ALA A 295 21.53 7.47 27.03
N HIS A 296 22.15 6.82 28.02
CA HIS A 296 23.46 7.18 28.58
C HIS A 296 24.37 5.96 28.69
N PRO A 297 24.99 5.49 27.59
CA PRO A 297 25.87 4.32 27.60
C PRO A 297 27.14 4.48 28.45
N GLU A 298 27.53 5.72 28.76
CA GLU A 298 28.64 6.07 29.64
C GLU A 298 28.35 5.83 31.13
N LEU A 299 27.06 5.67 31.49
CA LEU A 299 26.64 5.38 32.86
C LEU A 299 26.47 3.88 33.06
N SER A 300 26.48 3.46 34.33
CA SER A 300 26.13 2.09 34.71
C SER A 300 24.62 1.89 34.75
N LEU A 301 24.17 0.63 34.78
CA LEU A 301 22.75 0.32 34.94
C LEU A 301 22.20 0.87 36.25
N ALA A 302 22.97 0.75 37.33
CA ALA A 302 22.64 1.36 38.62
C ALA A 302 22.60 2.90 38.56
N GLY A 303 23.46 3.48 37.72
CA GLY A 303 23.65 4.93 37.53
C GLY A 303 22.64 5.60 36.60
N GLY A 304 21.79 4.84 35.89
CA GLY A 304 20.76 5.41 35.01
C GLY A 304 20.99 5.26 33.52
N ALA A 305 21.82 4.31 33.07
CA ALA A 305 22.00 4.01 31.65
C ALA A 305 20.67 3.76 30.91
N VAL A 306 19.75 3.05 31.58
CA VAL A 306 18.36 2.84 31.14
C VAL A 306 17.40 3.47 32.14
N ARG A 307 16.61 4.44 31.67
CA ARG A 307 15.68 5.19 32.52
C ARG A 307 14.64 4.26 33.17
N GLY A 308 14.52 4.35 34.50
CA GLY A 308 13.52 3.59 35.26
C GLY A 308 13.95 2.16 35.62
N TRP A 309 15.14 1.74 35.18
CA TRP A 309 15.80 0.48 35.58
C TRP A 309 16.98 0.73 36.54
N ASP A 310 17.10 1.96 37.02
CA ASP A 310 18.13 2.42 37.97
C ASP A 310 17.71 2.27 39.44
N ARG A 311 18.59 2.66 40.37
CA ARG A 311 18.38 2.59 41.83
C ARG A 311 17.10 3.29 42.34
N ARG A 312 16.55 4.26 41.60
CA ARG A 312 15.30 4.95 41.96
C ARG A 312 14.09 4.02 41.84
N ASN A 313 14.19 2.97 41.02
CA ASN A 313 13.16 1.96 40.90
C ASN A 313 13.60 0.64 41.56
N ALA A 314 13.26 0.49 42.85
CA ALA A 314 13.69 -0.64 43.66
C ALA A 314 13.31 -2.01 43.07
N TYR A 315 12.18 -2.11 42.36
CA TYR A 315 11.72 -3.36 41.76
C TYR A 315 12.62 -3.81 40.59
N TYR A 316 12.82 -2.94 39.60
CA TYR A 316 13.66 -3.28 38.44
C TYR A 316 15.14 -3.36 38.80
N PHE A 317 15.61 -2.52 39.73
CA PHE A 317 17.00 -2.56 40.18
C PHE A 317 17.34 -3.89 40.88
N GLN A 318 16.43 -4.42 41.70
CA GLN A 318 16.61 -5.75 42.31
C GLN A 318 16.65 -6.87 41.29
N MET A 319 15.80 -6.79 40.26
CA MET A 319 15.80 -7.77 39.18
C MET A 319 17.14 -7.76 38.43
N ILE A 320 17.67 -6.58 38.07
CA ILE A 320 19.01 -6.47 37.46
C ILE A 320 20.10 -6.98 38.40
N SER A 321 20.00 -6.71 39.70
CA SER A 321 20.99 -7.17 40.68
C SER A 321 21.02 -8.71 40.80
N SER A 322 19.87 -9.37 40.76
CA SER A 322 19.79 -10.84 40.70
C SER A 322 20.34 -11.37 39.37
N LEU A 323 20.08 -10.70 38.25
CA LEU A 323 20.62 -11.05 36.93
C LEU A 323 22.15 -10.94 36.90
N ALA A 324 22.69 -9.89 37.51
CA ALA A 324 24.11 -9.64 37.69
C ALA A 324 24.80 -10.73 38.52
N ALA A 325 24.18 -11.17 39.62
CA ALA A 325 24.68 -12.27 40.43
C ALA A 325 24.69 -13.61 39.68
N HIS A 326 23.71 -13.87 38.80
CA HIS A 326 23.62 -15.10 38.02
C HIS A 326 24.65 -15.16 36.89
N TYR A 327 24.79 -14.09 36.09
CA TYR A 327 25.71 -14.06 34.95
C TYR A 327 27.11 -13.52 35.28
N GLY A 328 27.33 -13.05 36.51
CA GLY A 328 28.65 -12.63 37.00
C GLY A 328 29.14 -11.30 36.40
N PHE A 329 28.25 -10.32 36.22
CA PHE A 329 28.63 -8.95 35.84
C PHE A 329 28.36 -7.97 36.98
N ASP A 330 29.02 -6.80 36.97
CA ASP A 330 28.80 -5.75 37.96
C ASP A 330 27.80 -4.72 37.42
N VAL A 331 26.82 -4.35 38.27
CA VAL A 331 25.77 -3.37 37.95
C VAL A 331 26.28 -1.93 37.96
N GLU A 332 27.47 -1.71 38.54
CA GLU A 332 28.15 -0.41 38.59
C GLU A 332 29.10 -0.17 37.41
N THR A 333 29.36 -1.18 36.58
CA THR A 333 30.17 -1.03 35.35
C THR A 333 29.40 -0.17 34.33
N PRO A 334 30.06 0.79 33.66
CA PRO A 334 29.47 1.52 32.53
C PRO A 334 28.91 0.58 31.45
N TRP A 335 27.78 0.94 30.86
CA TRP A 335 27.10 0.07 29.89
C TRP A 335 27.97 -0.29 28.68
N GLU A 336 28.76 0.65 28.18
CA GLU A 336 29.65 0.43 27.04
C GLU A 336 30.80 -0.57 27.32
N GLU A 337 31.21 -0.70 28.59
CA GLU A 337 32.26 -1.63 29.02
C GLU A 337 31.72 -3.06 29.25
N LEU A 338 30.40 -3.25 29.30
CA LEU A 338 29.81 -4.57 29.47
C LEU A 338 30.01 -5.45 28.21
N PRO A 339 30.30 -6.74 28.37
CA PRO A 339 30.39 -7.68 27.26
C PRO A 339 29.11 -7.69 26.41
N GLU A 340 29.24 -7.77 25.09
CA GLU A 340 28.11 -7.75 24.16
C GLU A 340 27.06 -8.82 24.49
N ARG A 341 27.49 -10.03 24.88
CA ARG A 341 26.60 -11.10 25.34
C ARG A 341 25.71 -10.67 26.51
N ILE A 342 26.27 -9.96 27.49
CA ILE A 342 25.53 -9.47 28.65
C ILE A 342 24.57 -8.36 28.25
N ARG A 343 25.00 -7.42 27.39
CA ARG A 343 24.11 -6.38 26.85
C ARG A 343 22.90 -6.97 26.13
N GLN A 344 23.11 -8.01 25.31
CA GLN A 344 22.03 -8.74 24.63
C GLN A 344 21.06 -9.42 25.60
N ILE A 345 21.57 -10.09 26.64
CA ILE A 345 20.72 -10.72 27.67
C ILE A 345 19.89 -9.68 28.42
N ILE A 346 20.48 -8.51 28.72
CA ILE A 346 19.77 -7.45 29.43
C ILE A 346 18.66 -6.84 28.56
N LEU A 347 18.92 -6.63 27.26
CA LEU A 347 17.95 -6.05 26.35
C LEU A 347 16.83 -7.03 25.96
N TYR A 348 17.17 -8.27 25.61
CA TYR A 348 16.25 -9.22 24.98
C TYR A 348 15.90 -10.45 25.84
N GLY A 349 16.53 -10.59 27.01
CA GLY A 349 16.20 -11.64 27.97
C GLY A 349 17.15 -12.84 27.98
N SER A 350 16.91 -13.76 28.92
CA SER A 350 17.69 -14.99 29.11
C SER A 350 17.18 -16.19 28.30
N GLY A 351 16.20 -15.99 27.42
CA GLY A 351 15.50 -17.08 26.72
C GLY A 351 14.71 -17.95 27.70
N ASP A 352 14.94 -19.26 27.66
CA ASP A 352 14.26 -20.23 28.55
C ASP A 352 15.04 -20.52 29.85
N GLU A 353 16.18 -19.87 30.07
CA GLU A 353 17.02 -20.12 31.25
C GLU A 353 16.34 -19.55 32.52
N PRO A 354 16.02 -20.40 33.51
CA PRO A 354 15.37 -19.96 34.74
C PRO A 354 16.37 -19.30 35.70
N ILE A 355 16.04 -18.11 36.19
CA ILE A 355 16.89 -17.31 37.09
C ILE A 355 16.13 -17.06 38.39
N GLU A 356 16.80 -17.16 39.54
CA GLU A 356 16.23 -16.84 40.85
C GLU A 356 16.26 -15.33 41.10
N PHE A 357 15.09 -14.70 41.09
CA PHE A 357 14.92 -13.29 41.40
C PHE A 357 14.46 -13.08 42.83
N THR A 358 15.09 -12.13 43.51
CA THR A 358 14.76 -11.73 44.88
C THR A 358 14.07 -10.37 44.89
N TYR A 359 12.83 -10.31 45.38
CA TYR A 359 12.02 -9.10 45.46
C TYR A 359 11.75 -8.69 46.91
N LEU A 360 11.79 -7.39 47.21
CA LEU A 360 11.35 -6.83 48.49
C LEU A 360 9.85 -6.50 48.43
N GLY A 361 9.05 -7.16 49.29
CA GLY A 361 7.63 -6.83 49.46
C GLY A 361 7.39 -5.62 50.38
N ASN A 362 6.15 -5.11 50.39
CA ASN A 362 5.72 -3.91 51.13
C ASN A 362 5.93 -3.95 52.67
N ARG A 363 6.34 -5.08 53.26
CA ARG A 363 6.59 -5.25 54.71
C ARG A 363 7.98 -5.81 55.02
N GLY A 364 8.95 -5.66 54.11
CA GLY A 364 10.31 -6.19 54.28
C GLY A 364 10.41 -7.71 54.14
N GLN A 365 9.35 -8.39 53.69
CA GLN A 365 9.40 -9.81 53.35
C GLN A 365 10.15 -9.98 52.02
N VAL A 366 11.14 -10.87 52.04
CA VAL A 366 11.94 -11.23 50.87
C VAL A 366 11.21 -12.34 50.13
N LEU A 367 10.77 -12.06 48.91
CA LEU A 367 10.09 -13.02 48.06
C LEU A 367 11.05 -13.51 46.96
N ARG A 368 11.29 -14.82 46.90
CA ARG A 368 12.12 -15.45 45.87
C ARG A 368 11.23 -16.10 44.82
N LYS A 369 11.49 -15.82 43.55
CA LYS A 369 10.77 -16.41 42.42
C LYS A 369 11.76 -16.82 41.35
N THR A 370 11.56 -18.00 40.78
CA THR A 370 12.37 -18.50 39.68
C THR A 370 11.57 -18.37 38.38
N HIS A 371 12.09 -17.59 37.44
CA HIS A 371 11.52 -17.44 36.10
C HIS A 371 12.60 -16.95 35.12
N PRO A 372 12.42 -17.09 33.80
CA PRO A 372 13.33 -16.47 32.84
C PRO A 372 13.24 -14.95 32.91
N PHE A 373 14.34 -14.29 32.59
CA PHE A 373 14.37 -12.84 32.43
C PHE A 373 13.81 -12.49 31.05
N GLU A 374 12.74 -11.70 31.00
CA GLU A 374 12.09 -11.34 29.74
C GLU A 374 12.89 -10.32 28.90
N GLY A 375 13.80 -9.55 29.50
CA GLY A 375 14.51 -8.47 28.83
C GLY A 375 13.82 -7.11 28.93
N ILE A 376 14.60 -6.03 28.87
CA ILE A 376 14.09 -4.66 28.94
C ILE A 376 13.19 -4.33 27.75
N ILE A 377 13.57 -4.71 26.52
CA ILE A 377 12.82 -4.41 25.30
C ILE A 377 11.49 -5.17 25.26
N PRO A 378 11.44 -6.51 25.47
CA PRO A 378 10.18 -7.24 25.54
C PRO A 378 9.26 -6.75 26.67
N ASN A 379 9.82 -6.32 27.82
CA ASN A 379 9.04 -5.67 28.87
C ASN A 379 8.36 -4.39 28.38
N MET A 380 9.11 -3.51 27.71
CA MET A 380 8.59 -2.26 27.15
C MET A 380 7.54 -2.51 26.07
N GLU A 381 7.78 -3.47 25.16
CA GLU A 381 6.83 -3.85 24.11
C GLU A 381 5.50 -4.36 24.68
N ARG A 382 5.57 -5.28 25.65
CA ARG A 382 4.37 -5.78 26.34
C ARG A 382 3.63 -4.64 27.04
N ARG A 383 4.33 -3.81 27.82
CA ARG A 383 3.72 -2.68 28.51
C ARG A 383 3.08 -1.69 27.55
N TYR A 384 3.70 -1.38 26.41
CA TYR A 384 3.14 -0.48 25.41
C TYR A 384 1.83 -1.02 24.80
N ARG A 385 1.78 -2.33 24.55
CA ARG A 385 0.62 -3.03 23.98
C ARG A 385 -0.53 -3.18 24.98
N GLU A 386 -0.23 -3.58 26.22
CA GLU A 386 -1.22 -3.93 27.24
C GLU A 386 -1.69 -2.74 28.09
N THR A 387 -0.91 -1.65 28.18
CA THR A 387 -1.28 -0.51 29.04
C THR A 387 -2.43 0.31 28.45
N GLU A 388 -3.46 0.57 29.27
CA GLU A 388 -4.58 1.47 28.93
C GLU A 388 -4.30 2.95 29.30
N SER A 389 -3.27 3.21 30.11
CA SER A 389 -2.87 4.57 30.50
C SER A 389 -2.17 5.31 29.37
N GLY A 390 -2.78 6.41 28.90
CA GLY A 390 -2.21 7.28 27.86
C GLY A 390 -0.84 7.86 28.24
N ALA A 391 -0.63 8.23 29.51
CA ALA A 391 0.64 8.81 29.97
C ALA A 391 1.80 7.81 29.88
N VAL A 392 1.57 6.54 30.22
CA VAL A 392 2.58 5.48 30.11
C VAL A 392 2.89 5.18 28.64
N ARG A 393 1.86 5.17 27.79
CA ARG A 393 2.02 4.96 26.34
C ARG A 393 2.82 6.09 25.70
N GLU A 394 2.59 7.34 26.09
CA GLU A 394 3.32 8.51 25.63
C GLU A 394 4.76 8.57 26.15
N GLU A 395 5.02 8.09 27.38
CA GLU A 395 6.39 7.97 27.88
C GLU A 395 7.18 6.91 27.09
N LEU A 396 6.58 5.74 26.85
CA LEU A 396 7.21 4.65 26.11
C LEU A 396 7.40 4.95 24.62
N SER A 397 6.47 5.71 24.01
CA SER A 397 6.57 6.05 22.58
C SER A 397 7.82 6.88 22.23
N ARG A 398 8.44 7.55 23.21
CA ARG A 398 9.69 8.30 23.03
C ARG A 398 10.88 7.41 22.65
N TYR A 399 10.83 6.13 23.04
CA TYR A 399 11.87 5.14 22.73
C TYR A 399 11.58 4.35 21.44
N LEU A 400 10.42 4.57 20.82
CA LEU A 400 10.09 3.93 19.56
C LEU A 400 10.85 4.61 18.41
N SER A 401 11.47 3.80 17.58
CA SER A 401 11.92 4.18 16.25
C SER A 401 11.06 3.47 15.21
N ALA A 402 11.05 4.01 13.99
CA ALA A 402 10.38 3.39 12.86
C ALA A 402 11.43 2.90 11.87
N GLN A 403 11.28 1.66 11.44
CA GLN A 403 12.06 1.10 10.32
C GLN A 403 11.12 0.64 9.21
N PRO A 404 11.61 0.53 7.96
CA PRO A 404 10.87 -0.14 6.90
C PRO A 404 10.48 -1.56 7.36
N CYS A 405 9.24 -1.95 7.09
CA CYS A 405 8.77 -3.29 7.42
C CYS A 405 9.65 -4.35 6.73
N PRO A 406 10.12 -5.39 7.44
CA PRO A 406 11.05 -6.38 6.88
C PRO A 406 10.43 -7.21 5.75
N ASP A 407 9.12 -7.41 5.75
CA ASP A 407 8.46 -8.28 4.76
C ASP A 407 8.11 -7.54 3.46
N CYS A 408 7.64 -6.29 3.57
CA CYS A 408 7.29 -5.48 2.41
C CYS A 408 8.39 -4.48 2.00
N HIS A 409 9.44 -4.33 2.79
CA HIS A 409 10.52 -3.35 2.61
C HIS A 409 10.01 -1.92 2.39
N GLY A 410 8.95 -1.52 3.11
CA GLY A 410 8.37 -0.18 2.98
C GLY A 410 7.32 -0.02 1.88
N THR A 411 7.10 -1.02 1.02
CA THR A 411 6.17 -0.90 -0.12
C THR A 411 4.70 -0.98 0.25
N ARG A 412 4.37 -1.36 1.51
CA ARG A 412 3.01 -1.45 2.07
C ARG A 412 2.11 -2.54 1.47
N LEU A 413 2.54 -3.20 0.40
CA LEU A 413 1.74 -4.18 -0.33
C LEU A 413 2.08 -5.62 0.06
N ASN A 414 1.12 -6.52 -0.14
CA ASN A 414 1.30 -7.96 0.01
C ASN A 414 2.29 -8.51 -1.04
N ARG A 415 2.65 -9.79 -0.91
CA ARG A 415 3.61 -10.42 -1.84
C ARG A 415 3.08 -10.47 -3.28
N ALA A 416 1.81 -10.79 -3.49
CA ALA A 416 1.18 -10.90 -4.80
C ALA A 416 1.22 -9.58 -5.59
N ALA A 417 0.72 -8.49 -5.01
CA ALA A 417 0.59 -7.19 -5.65
C ALA A 417 1.95 -6.58 -6.05
N ARG A 418 3.03 -6.95 -5.34
CA ARG A 418 4.41 -6.55 -5.68
C ARG A 418 4.96 -7.25 -6.92
N HIS A 419 4.42 -8.41 -7.29
CA HIS A 419 4.87 -9.20 -8.42
C HIS A 419 3.88 -9.11 -9.58
N VAL A 420 3.35 -7.92 -9.83
CA VAL A 420 2.59 -7.60 -11.03
C VAL A 420 3.31 -6.46 -11.73
N PHE A 421 3.54 -6.61 -13.04
CA PHE A 421 4.41 -5.74 -13.81
C PHE A 421 3.70 -5.12 -15.00
N ILE A 422 4.12 -3.89 -15.34
CA ILE A 422 3.79 -3.20 -16.59
C ILE A 422 5.11 -2.76 -17.20
N ALA A 423 5.42 -3.28 -18.40
CA ALA A 423 6.69 -3.02 -19.09
C ALA A 423 7.89 -3.18 -18.14
N ASP A 424 7.93 -4.31 -17.43
CA ASP A 424 8.99 -4.71 -16.48
C ASP A 424 9.07 -3.90 -15.17
N TYR A 425 8.15 -2.95 -14.94
CA TYR A 425 8.07 -2.21 -13.68
C TYR A 425 6.88 -2.64 -12.83
N SER A 426 7.16 -2.94 -11.56
CA SER A 426 6.15 -3.17 -10.52
C SER A 426 5.58 -1.86 -9.99
N LEU A 427 4.39 -1.92 -9.39
CA LEU A 427 3.75 -0.74 -8.80
C LEU A 427 4.63 -0.03 -7.73
N PRO A 428 5.31 -0.74 -6.80
CA PRO A 428 6.24 -0.09 -5.88
C PRO A 428 7.41 0.62 -6.57
N GLN A 429 7.95 0.07 -7.66
CA GLN A 429 9.04 0.71 -8.40
C GLN A 429 8.57 2.01 -9.04
N ILE A 430 7.41 2.00 -9.71
CA ILE A 430 6.83 3.20 -10.33
C ILE A 430 6.55 4.28 -9.27
N THR A 431 6.01 3.90 -8.12
CA THR A 431 5.66 4.87 -7.07
C THR A 431 6.87 5.43 -6.31
N ALA A 432 8.02 4.78 -6.40
CA ALA A 432 9.29 5.23 -5.85
C ALA A 432 10.12 6.10 -6.82
N MET A 433 9.74 6.18 -8.10
CA MET A 433 10.37 7.10 -9.05
C MET A 433 9.99 8.55 -8.75
N PRO A 434 10.88 9.51 -9.04
CA PRO A 434 10.51 10.92 -9.12
C PRO A 434 9.34 11.13 -10.09
N ILE A 435 8.42 12.03 -9.77
CA ILE A 435 7.25 12.33 -10.60
C ILE A 435 7.64 12.73 -12.02
N GLY A 436 8.75 13.45 -12.20
CA GLY A 436 9.26 13.79 -13.53
C GLY A 436 9.64 12.58 -14.37
N GLU A 437 10.33 11.59 -13.78
CA GLU A 437 10.67 10.33 -14.44
C GLU A 437 9.42 9.47 -14.70
N CYS A 438 8.52 9.41 -13.72
CA CYS A 438 7.24 8.71 -13.83
C CYS A 438 6.38 9.29 -14.98
N HIS A 439 6.33 10.62 -15.11
CA HIS A 439 5.65 11.31 -16.20
C HIS A 439 6.25 10.94 -17.57
N HIS A 440 7.59 10.93 -17.66
CA HIS A 440 8.28 10.54 -18.89
C HIS A 440 7.99 9.07 -19.26
N PHE A 441 8.12 8.16 -18.29
CA PHE A 441 7.81 6.74 -18.45
C PHE A 441 6.40 6.53 -19.02
N PHE A 442 5.37 7.11 -18.41
CA PHE A 442 3.99 6.93 -18.88
C PHE A 442 3.69 7.65 -20.20
N SER A 443 4.43 8.70 -20.54
CA SER A 443 4.28 9.39 -21.82
C SER A 443 4.82 8.55 -23.00
N GLU A 444 5.84 7.73 -22.76
CA GLU A 444 6.46 6.88 -23.78
C GLU A 444 5.90 5.44 -23.80
N LEU A 445 5.23 5.03 -22.71
CA LEU A 445 4.70 3.68 -22.55
C LEU A 445 3.70 3.32 -23.65
N LYS A 446 4.04 2.29 -24.44
CA LYS A 446 3.16 1.70 -25.45
C LYS A 446 2.89 0.24 -25.12
N LEU A 447 1.64 -0.07 -24.81
CA LEU A 447 1.20 -1.43 -24.54
C LEU A 447 0.55 -2.02 -25.81
N PRO A 448 0.99 -3.19 -26.30
CA PRO A 448 0.41 -3.80 -27.48
C PRO A 448 -0.94 -4.47 -27.21
N GLY A 449 -1.72 -4.64 -28.27
CA GLY A 449 -2.93 -5.47 -28.29
C GLY A 449 -4.10 -4.97 -27.42
N LYS A 450 -4.93 -5.90 -26.94
CA LYS A 450 -6.15 -5.60 -26.16
C LYS A 450 -5.85 -4.85 -24.85
N ARG A 451 -4.73 -5.18 -24.19
CA ARG A 451 -4.31 -4.53 -22.94
C ARG A 451 -4.05 -3.03 -23.15
N GLY A 452 -3.38 -2.67 -24.25
CA GLY A 452 -3.16 -1.27 -24.61
C GLY A 452 -4.45 -0.50 -24.86
N ALA A 453 -5.40 -1.08 -25.59
CA ALA A 453 -6.68 -0.44 -25.88
C ALA A 453 -7.50 -0.16 -24.59
N ILE A 454 -7.45 -1.06 -23.60
CA ILE A 454 -8.11 -0.86 -22.31
C ILE A 454 -7.37 0.19 -21.46
N ALA A 455 -6.03 0.16 -21.47
CA ALA A 455 -5.19 1.04 -20.69
C ALA A 455 -5.16 2.49 -21.20
N GLU A 456 -5.44 2.74 -22.48
CA GLU A 456 -5.26 4.05 -23.13
C GLU A 456 -5.93 5.20 -22.36
N LYS A 457 -7.20 5.03 -21.96
CA LYS A 457 -7.93 6.08 -21.21
C LYS A 457 -7.32 6.31 -19.83
N ILE A 458 -6.87 5.25 -19.16
CA ILE A 458 -6.27 5.31 -17.83
C ILE A 458 -4.91 6.00 -17.92
N LEU A 459 -4.10 5.68 -18.93
CA LEU A 459 -2.79 6.29 -19.17
C LEU A 459 -2.91 7.79 -19.42
N ARG A 460 -3.91 8.24 -20.20
CA ARG A 460 -4.16 9.67 -20.42
C ARG A 460 -4.40 10.41 -19.10
N GLU A 461 -5.20 9.85 -18.20
CA GLU A 461 -5.49 10.46 -16.90
C GLU A 461 -4.27 10.49 -15.96
N ILE A 462 -3.43 9.43 -15.99
CA ILE A 462 -2.18 9.36 -15.23
C ILE A 462 -1.19 10.41 -15.73
N VAL A 463 -0.94 10.46 -17.04
CA VAL A 463 -0.02 11.41 -17.67
C VAL A 463 -0.47 12.85 -17.39
N LEU A 464 -1.78 13.14 -17.52
CA LEU A 464 -2.33 14.46 -17.26
C LEU A 464 -2.09 14.92 -15.81
N ARG A 465 -2.37 14.05 -14.82
CA ARG A 465 -2.15 14.38 -13.40
C ARG A 465 -0.68 14.54 -13.05
N LEU A 466 0.18 13.67 -13.57
CA LEU A 466 1.63 13.78 -13.38
C LEU A 466 2.15 15.08 -13.98
N ARG A 467 1.66 15.46 -15.17
CA ARG A 467 2.00 16.74 -15.80
C ARG A 467 1.65 17.93 -14.92
N PHE A 468 0.45 17.96 -14.32
CA PHE A 468 0.08 19.05 -13.42
C PHE A 468 1.01 19.18 -12.22
N LEU A 469 1.48 18.05 -11.66
CA LEU A 469 2.48 18.06 -10.59
C LEU A 469 3.85 18.60 -11.05
N VAL A 470 4.26 18.27 -12.27
CA VAL A 470 5.47 18.82 -12.89
C VAL A 470 5.33 20.32 -13.15
N ASP A 471 4.17 20.77 -13.62
CA ASP A 471 3.88 22.19 -13.93
C ASP A 471 3.94 23.05 -12.67
N VAL A 472 3.51 22.52 -11.51
CA VAL A 472 3.67 23.22 -10.21
C VAL A 472 5.03 23.00 -9.54
N GLY A 473 6.00 22.38 -10.23
CA GLY A 473 7.38 22.22 -9.75
C GLY A 473 7.56 21.16 -8.65
N LEU A 474 6.78 20.09 -8.69
CA LEU A 474 6.88 18.96 -7.75
C LEU A 474 7.47 17.69 -8.40
N ASP A 475 8.21 17.84 -9.49
CA ASP A 475 8.79 16.75 -10.28
C ASP A 475 9.80 15.89 -9.51
N TYR A 476 10.42 16.43 -8.46
CA TYR A 476 11.38 15.74 -7.60
C TYR A 476 10.72 14.83 -6.54
N LEU A 477 9.41 14.96 -6.30
CA LEU A 477 8.71 14.14 -5.32
C LEU A 477 8.46 12.73 -5.83
N MET A 478 8.33 11.79 -4.90
CA MET A 478 7.91 10.40 -5.19
C MET A 478 6.44 10.23 -4.80
N LEU A 479 5.70 9.40 -5.53
CA LEU A 479 4.28 9.13 -5.26
C LEU A 479 4.08 8.36 -3.94
N ASN A 480 5.08 7.60 -3.50
CA ASN A 480 5.06 6.87 -2.23
C ASN A 480 5.48 7.73 -1.01
N ARG A 481 5.90 9.00 -1.21
CA ARG A 481 6.29 9.89 -0.11
C ARG A 481 5.10 10.12 0.82
N SER A 482 5.34 9.98 2.13
CA SER A 482 4.31 10.19 3.16
C SER A 482 3.82 11.64 3.14
N ALA A 483 2.49 11.82 3.21
CA ALA A 483 1.85 13.12 3.25
C ALA A 483 2.29 13.95 4.47
N GLU A 484 2.60 13.29 5.59
CA GLU A 484 3.04 13.94 6.83
C GLU A 484 4.42 14.61 6.71
N THR A 485 5.21 14.19 5.72
CA THR A 485 6.57 14.73 5.50
C THR A 485 6.58 15.92 4.56
N LEU A 486 5.42 16.33 4.02
CA LEU A 486 5.31 17.44 3.08
C LEU A 486 5.37 18.78 3.83
N SER A 487 6.11 19.73 3.27
CA SER A 487 6.04 21.13 3.69
C SER A 487 4.68 21.73 3.35
N GLY A 488 4.29 22.81 4.04
CA GLY A 488 3.05 23.52 3.76
C GLY A 488 2.92 23.96 2.29
N GLY A 489 4.01 24.46 1.69
CA GLY A 489 4.03 24.84 0.27
C GLY A 489 3.90 23.64 -0.68
N GLU A 490 4.54 22.50 -0.38
CA GLU A 490 4.38 21.27 -1.19
C GLU A 490 2.92 20.77 -1.13
N ALA A 491 2.33 20.69 0.06
CA ALA A 491 0.94 20.27 0.24
C ALA A 491 -0.05 21.20 -0.49
N GLN A 492 0.20 22.50 -0.44
CA GLN A 492 -0.59 23.50 -1.14
C GLN A 492 -0.53 23.32 -2.67
N ARG A 493 0.67 23.11 -3.22
CA ARG A 493 0.88 22.89 -4.66
C ARG A 493 0.30 21.56 -5.14
N ILE A 494 0.36 20.51 -4.33
CA ILE A 494 -0.33 19.24 -4.61
C ILE A 494 -1.83 19.49 -4.72
N ARG A 495 -2.42 20.22 -3.77
CA ARG A 495 -3.85 20.54 -3.80
C ARG A 495 -4.22 21.37 -5.02
N LEU A 496 -3.39 22.35 -5.40
CA LEU A 496 -3.56 23.13 -6.63
C LEU A 496 -3.56 22.23 -7.87
N ALA A 497 -2.58 21.34 -8.02
CA ALA A 497 -2.51 20.40 -9.12
C ALA A 497 -3.75 19.49 -9.19
N SER A 498 -4.23 18.97 -8.06
CA SER A 498 -5.47 18.18 -8.00
C SER A 498 -6.70 18.98 -8.43
N GLN A 499 -6.81 20.26 -8.06
CA GLN A 499 -7.93 21.11 -8.47
C GLN A 499 -7.94 21.39 -9.97
N ILE A 500 -6.78 21.58 -10.59
CA ILE A 500 -6.67 21.75 -12.04
C ILE A 500 -7.10 20.46 -12.75
N GLY A 501 -6.68 19.30 -12.22
CA GLY A 501 -7.08 17.99 -12.74
C GLY A 501 -8.57 17.69 -12.63
N ALA A 502 -9.30 18.33 -11.71
CA ALA A 502 -10.75 18.18 -11.60
C ALA A 502 -11.52 18.84 -12.76
N GLY A 503 -10.89 19.77 -13.50
CA GLY A 503 -11.50 20.40 -14.69
C GLY A 503 -12.77 21.19 -14.38
N LEU A 504 -12.89 21.74 -13.17
CA LEU A 504 -14.06 22.51 -12.77
C LEU A 504 -14.09 23.88 -13.48
N VAL A 505 -15.29 24.36 -13.76
CA VAL A 505 -15.57 25.62 -14.44
C VAL A 505 -16.58 26.42 -13.61
N GLY A 506 -16.43 27.74 -13.58
CA GLY A 506 -17.31 28.63 -12.83
C GLY A 506 -17.10 28.53 -11.32
N VAL A 507 -15.91 28.14 -10.88
CA VAL A 507 -15.49 28.09 -9.47
C VAL A 507 -14.68 29.33 -9.12
N MET A 508 -14.79 29.80 -7.88
CA MET A 508 -13.93 30.82 -7.31
C MET A 508 -12.83 30.15 -6.47
N TYR A 509 -11.58 30.25 -6.90
CA TYR A 509 -10.44 29.70 -6.18
C TYR A 509 -9.78 30.78 -5.32
N ILE A 510 -9.64 30.50 -4.02
CA ILE A 510 -9.03 31.44 -3.08
C ILE A 510 -7.75 30.81 -2.55
N LEU A 511 -6.61 31.37 -2.95
CA LEU A 511 -5.28 30.85 -2.65
C LEU A 511 -4.57 31.73 -1.61
N ASP A 512 -3.93 31.09 -0.63
CA ASP A 512 -3.15 31.79 0.40
C ASP A 512 -1.66 31.78 0.06
N GLU A 513 -1.17 32.85 -0.57
CA GLU A 513 0.26 33.05 -0.88
C GLU A 513 0.97 31.81 -1.50
N PRO A 514 0.56 31.36 -2.71
CA PRO A 514 1.00 30.08 -3.28
C PRO A 514 2.49 30.04 -3.69
N SER A 515 3.20 31.17 -3.66
CA SER A 515 4.63 31.28 -3.93
C SER A 515 5.52 30.92 -2.72
N ILE A 516 4.94 30.69 -1.54
CA ILE A 516 5.72 30.34 -0.34
C ILE A 516 6.52 29.04 -0.56
N GLY A 517 7.80 29.08 -0.18
CA GLY A 517 8.71 27.94 -0.29
C GLY A 517 8.99 27.53 -1.74
N LEU A 518 8.72 28.41 -2.70
CA LEU A 518 9.03 28.22 -4.11
C LEU A 518 10.29 29.02 -4.49
N HIS A 519 11.15 28.43 -5.31
CA HIS A 519 12.31 29.14 -5.84
C HIS A 519 11.87 30.17 -6.90
N GLN A 520 12.56 31.31 -7.00
CA GLN A 520 12.19 32.40 -7.91
C GLN A 520 12.05 31.95 -9.38
N ARG A 521 12.85 30.99 -9.80
CA ARG A 521 12.80 30.38 -11.14
C ARG A 521 11.46 29.71 -11.45
N ASP A 522 10.82 29.14 -10.45
CA ASP A 522 9.62 28.32 -10.64
C ASP A 522 8.34 29.17 -10.52
N ASN A 523 8.45 30.45 -10.12
CA ASN A 523 7.31 31.35 -9.98
C ASN A 523 6.58 31.58 -11.31
N GLU A 524 7.31 31.63 -12.43
CA GLU A 524 6.72 31.78 -13.75
C GLU A 524 5.85 30.57 -14.11
N ARG A 525 6.29 29.35 -13.74
CA ARG A 525 5.49 28.14 -13.94
C ARG A 525 4.19 28.19 -13.14
N LEU A 526 4.28 28.54 -11.86
CA LEU A 526 3.10 28.72 -11.01
C LEU A 526 2.13 29.76 -11.59
N LEU A 527 2.63 30.91 -12.04
CA LEU A 527 1.79 31.94 -12.66
C LEU A 527 1.09 31.46 -13.93
N ASN A 528 1.79 30.70 -14.79
CA ASN A 528 1.19 30.07 -15.97
C ASN A 528 0.08 29.10 -15.58
N THR A 529 0.29 28.32 -14.52
CA THR A 529 -0.71 27.40 -13.98
C THR A 529 -1.95 28.13 -13.44
N LEU A 530 -1.78 29.23 -12.69
CA LEU A 530 -2.90 30.04 -12.19
C LEU A 530 -3.66 30.72 -13.32
N THR A 531 -2.94 31.20 -14.33
CA THR A 531 -3.50 31.79 -15.55
C THR A 531 -4.32 30.75 -16.31
N HIS A 532 -3.81 29.53 -16.43
CA HIS A 532 -4.54 28.43 -17.05
C HIS A 532 -5.82 28.08 -16.27
N LEU A 533 -5.74 27.99 -14.93
CA LEU A 533 -6.91 27.72 -14.09
C LEU A 533 -8.02 28.77 -14.28
N ARG A 534 -7.64 30.04 -14.39
CA ARG A 534 -8.55 31.14 -14.75
C ARG A 534 -9.14 30.95 -16.15
N ASP A 535 -8.30 30.65 -17.14
CA ASP A 535 -8.72 30.52 -18.55
C ASP A 535 -9.67 29.35 -18.81
N LEU A 536 -9.77 28.39 -17.88
CA LEU A 536 -10.83 27.37 -17.87
C LEU A 536 -12.22 27.96 -17.56
N GLY A 537 -12.33 29.24 -17.24
CA GLY A 537 -13.58 29.92 -16.86
C GLY A 537 -13.79 29.98 -15.36
N ASN A 538 -12.71 30.15 -14.60
CA ASN A 538 -12.72 30.30 -13.14
C ASN A 538 -12.24 31.69 -12.71
N THR A 539 -12.55 32.07 -11.48
CA THR A 539 -12.10 33.32 -10.86
C THR A 539 -11.04 33.06 -9.80
#